data_AF-A0A356TCF0-F1
#
_entry.id   AF-A0A356TCF0-F1
#
_cell.length_a   1.000
_cell.length_b   1.000
_cell.length_c   1.000
_cell.angle_alpha   90.00
_cell.angle_beta   90.00
_cell.angle_gamma   90.00
#
_symmetry.space_group_name_H-M   'P 1'
#
loop_
_entity.id
_entity.type
_entity.pdbx_description
1 polymer ?
#
loop_
_entity_poly.entity_id
_entity_poly.type
_entity_poly.pdbx_seq_one_letter_code
_entity_poly.pdbx_strand_id
1 'polypeptide(L)' 'VFRMVIALGPDGVRGQNILPGGQSGNPDSAHFNDQARLWLANETMPMRYLPEEVAEGAVSRQRFVPFP' A
#
# COMPACT_ATOMS: atom_id res chain seq x y z
N VAL A 1 4.36 5.34 -12.11
CA VAL A 1 3.86 6.66 -11.63
C VAL A 1 2.86 6.40 -10.51
N PHE A 2 2.96 7.11 -9.38
CA PHE A 2 2.01 7.04 -8.26
C PHE A 2 1.81 8.45 -7.67
N ARG A 3 0.70 8.66 -6.94
CA ARG A 3 0.47 9.90 -6.17
C ARG A 3 0.71 9.61 -4.70
N MET A 4 1.34 10.54 -4.00
CA MET A 4 1.64 10.40 -2.59
C MET A 4 1.69 11.76 -1.90
N VAL A 5 1.18 11.81 -0.67
CA VAL A 5 1.27 12.95 0.24
C VAL A 5 1.74 12.43 1.60
N ILE A 6 2.78 13.04 2.15
CA ILE A 6 3.33 12.69 3.46
C ILE A 6 3.28 13.93 4.34
N ALA A 7 2.70 13.80 5.53
CA ALA A 7 2.72 14.78 6.58
C ALA A 7 3.77 14.38 7.63
N LEU A 8 4.67 15.31 7.95
CA LEU A 8 5.69 15.16 8.99
C LEU A 8 5.31 16.07 10.16
N GLY A 9 5.31 15.52 11.37
CA GLY A 9 5.00 16.30 12.58
C GLY A 9 5.68 15.73 13.83
N PRO A 10 5.61 16.45 14.96
CA PRO A 10 6.17 16.00 16.23
C PRO A 10 5.55 14.68 16.72
N ASP A 11 4.30 14.41 16.34
CA ASP A 11 3.57 13.19 16.69
C ASP A 11 3.83 12.02 15.71
N GLY A 12 4.74 12.19 14.75
CA GLY A 12 5.14 11.15 13.79
C GLY A 12 4.81 11.47 12.33
N VAL A 13 4.73 10.41 11.52
CA VAL A 13 4.56 10.46 10.06
C VAL A 13 3.20 9.91 9.68
N ARG A 14 2.46 10.61 8.82
CA ARG A 14 1.21 10.12 8.22
C ARG A 14 1.31 10.21 6.71
N GLY A 15 0.94 9.15 6.01
CA GLY A 15 1.02 9.10 4.55
C GLY A 15 -0.28 8.65 3.89
N GLN A 16 -0.48 9.11 2.67
CA GLN A 16 -1.53 8.67 1.76
C GLN A 16 -0.88 8.37 0.41
N ASN A 17 -1.22 7.25 -0.22
CA ASN A 17 -0.78 6.94 -1.57
C ASN A 17 -1.87 6.28 -2.42
N ILE A 18 -1.66 6.30 -3.75
CA ILE A 18 -2.52 5.59 -4.68
C ILE A 18 -1.79 5.24 -5.97
N LEU A 19 -2.08 4.06 -6.51
CA LEU A 19 -1.64 3.59 -7.83
C LEU A 19 -2.75 3.71 -8.88
N PRO A 20 -2.40 3.96 -10.16
CA PRO A 20 -3.38 3.98 -11.26
C PRO A 20 -3.97 2.61 -11.63
N GLY A 21 -3.40 1.51 -11.11
CA GLY A 21 -3.83 0.13 -11.34
C GLY A 21 -3.97 -0.61 -10.03
N GLY A 22 -3.01 -1.46 -9.71
CA GLY A 22 -2.91 -2.18 -8.44
C GLY A 22 -1.46 -2.57 -8.17
N GLN A 23 -1.20 -3.24 -7.05
CA GLN A 23 0.16 -3.62 -6.64
C GLN A 23 0.76 -4.76 -7.49
N SER A 24 -0.07 -5.56 -8.15
CA SER A 24 0.37 -6.74 -8.89
C SER A 24 0.50 -6.45 -10.39
N GLY A 25 1.57 -6.97 -11.00
CA GLY A 25 1.72 -7.00 -12.46
C GLY A 25 1.07 -8.21 -13.14
N ASN A 26 0.54 -9.17 -12.38
CA ASN A 26 -0.13 -10.36 -12.92
C ASN A 26 -1.62 -10.05 -13.22
N PRO A 27 -2.09 -10.15 -14.47
CA PRO A 27 -3.48 -9.88 -14.86
C PRO A 27 -4.53 -10.72 -14.11
N ASP A 28 -4.17 -11.92 -13.65
CA ASP A 28 -5.07 -12.81 -12.92
C ASP A 28 -5.12 -12.52 -11.41
N SER A 29 -4.34 -11.56 -10.93
CA SER A 29 -4.32 -11.17 -9.52
C SER A 29 -5.49 -10.25 -9.19
N ALA A 30 -6.13 -10.48 -8.04
CA ALA A 30 -7.10 -9.54 -7.47
C ALA A 30 -6.51 -8.13 -7.23
N HIS A 31 -5.18 -8.02 -7.17
CA HIS A 31 -4.46 -6.75 -6.96
C HIS A 31 -3.89 -6.16 -8.26
N PHE A 32 -4.35 -6.58 -9.44
CA PHE A 32 -3.89 -6.04 -10.72
C PHE A 32 -4.41 -4.61 -10.99
N ASN A 33 -5.68 -4.35 -10.66
CA ASN A 33 -6.37 -3.09 -10.96
C ASN A 33 -7.30 -2.61 -9.83
N ASP A 34 -7.15 -3.13 -8.62
CA ASP A 34 -8.03 -2.85 -7.48
C ASP A 34 -8.04 -1.38 -7.03
N GLN A 35 -6.99 -0.63 -7.32
CA GLN A 35 -6.88 0.80 -7.00
C GLN A 35 -7.33 1.73 -8.14
N ALA A 36 -7.58 1.21 -9.35
CA ALA A 36 -7.89 2.02 -10.52
C ALA A 36 -9.14 2.90 -10.32
N ARG A 37 -10.18 2.35 -9.66
CA ARG A 37 -11.40 3.10 -9.35
C ARG A 37 -11.14 4.30 -8.42
N LEU A 38 -10.32 4.09 -7.39
CA LEU A 38 -9.95 5.13 -6.42
C LEU A 38 -9.09 6.20 -7.10
N TRP A 39 -8.14 5.80 -7.93
CA TRP A 39 -7.30 6.72 -8.70
C TRP A 39 -8.11 7.68 -9.57
N LEU A 40 -9.12 7.17 -10.28
CA LEU A 40 -10.01 7.96 -11.13
C LEU A 40 -10.90 8.92 -10.32
N ALA A 41 -11.24 8.54 -9.09
CA ALA A 41 -12.02 9.36 -8.15
C ALA A 41 -11.17 10.37 -7.36
N ASN A 42 -9.84 10.37 -7.53
CA ASN A 42 -8.88 11.08 -6.66
C ASN A 42 -8.97 10.68 -5.18
N GLU A 43 -9.36 9.44 -4.90
CA GLU A 43 -9.33 8.82 -3.58
C GLU A 43 -7.96 8.14 -3.36
N THR A 44 -7.56 8.01 -2.09
CA THR A 44 -6.26 7.43 -1.70
C THR A 44 -6.40 6.36 -0.65
N MET A 45 -5.33 5.58 -0.48
CA MET A 45 -5.19 4.58 0.57
C MET A 45 -4.22 5.09 1.65
N PRO A 46 -4.49 4.81 2.94
CA PRO A 46 -3.57 5.18 4.01
C PRO A 46 -2.27 4.37 3.89
N MET A 47 -1.13 5.07 4.01
CA MET A 47 0.17 4.42 4.16
C MET A 47 0.39 4.09 5.63
N ARG A 48 0.32 2.80 5.96
CA ARG A 48 0.74 2.26 7.26
C ARG A 48 2.27 2.32 7.34
N TYR A 49 2.80 2.93 8.38
CA TYR A 49 4.23 3.19 8.53
C TYR A 49 4.83 2.40 9.67
N LEU A 50 4.20 2.41 10.83
CA LEU A 50 4.71 1.71 12.00
C LEU A 50 4.51 0.19 11.85
N PRO A 51 5.43 -0.64 12.38
CA PRO A 51 5.33 -2.10 12.26
C PRO A 51 3.99 -2.68 12.72
N GLU A 52 3.42 -2.14 13.80
CA GLU A 52 2.12 -2.52 14.35
C GLU A 52 0.96 -2.20 13.40
N GLU A 53 0.98 -1.04 12.75
CA GLU A 53 -0.02 -0.63 11.77
C GLU A 53 0.03 -1.55 10.55
N VAL A 54 1.24 -1.88 10.10
CA VAL A 54 1.47 -2.82 8.99
C VAL A 54 0.98 -4.22 9.36
N ALA A 55 1.26 -4.68 10.58
CA ALA A 55 0.82 -5.98 11.06
C ALA A 55 -0.71 -6.07 11.19
N GLU A 56 -1.37 -5.05 11.74
CA GLU A 56 -2.84 -4.96 11.81
C GLU A 56 -3.47 -4.98 10.41
N GLY A 57 -2.83 -4.34 9.45
CA GLY A 57 -3.27 -4.24 8.08
C GLY A 57 -2.98 -5.44 7.18
N ALA A 58 -2.26 -6.45 7.66
CA ALA A 58 -1.74 -7.52 6.83
C ALA A 58 -2.85 -8.51 6.43
N VAL A 59 -2.98 -8.78 5.13
CA VAL A 59 -3.86 -9.85 4.60
C VAL A 59 -3.15 -11.21 4.53
N SER A 60 -1.82 -11.22 4.56
CA SER A 60 -0.99 -12.44 4.55
C SER A 60 0.40 -12.16 5.12
N ARG A 61 1.14 -13.22 5.45
CA ARG A 61 2.53 -13.15 5.93
C ARG A 61 3.36 -14.25 5.28
N GLN A 62 4.52 -13.88 4.75
CA GLN A 62 5.51 -14.81 4.22
C GLN A 62 6.83 -14.64 4.98
N ARG A 63 7.51 -15.75 5.28
CA ARG A 63 8.83 -15.76 5.90
C ARG A 63 9.82 -16.34 4.90
N PHE A 64 10.84 -15.56 4.56
CA PHE A 64 11.97 -16.02 3.76
C PHE A 64 13.07 -16.48 4.72
N VAL A 65 13.57 -17.68 4.50
CA VAL A 65 14.67 -18.27 5.28
C VAL A 65 15.82 -18.60 4.32
N PRO A 66 17.09 -18.53 4.76
CA PRO A 66 18.21 -18.95 3.94
C PRO A 66 18.04 -20.40 3.47
N PHE A 67 18.49 -20.69 2.25
CA PHE A 67 18.71 -22.07 1.85
C PHE A 67 19.91 -22.62 2.65
N PRO A 68 19.82 -23.85 3.19
CA PRO A 68 20.91 -24.45 3.97
C PRO A 68 22.19 -24.64 3.15
#